data_AF-A0A7S2SRR1-F1
#
_entry.id   AF-A0A7S2SRR1-F1
#
_cell.length_a   1.000
_cell.length_b   1.000
_cell.length_c   1.000
_cell.angle_alpha   90.00
_cell.angle_beta   90.00
_cell.angle_gamma   90.00
#
_symmetry.space_group_name_H-M   'P 1'
#
loop_
_entity.id
_entity.type
_entity.pdbx_description
1 polymer ?
#
loop_
_entity_poly.entity_id
_entity_poly.type
_entity_poly.pdbx_seq_one_letter_code
_entity_poly.pdbx_strand_id
1 'polypeptide(L)'
;MPWMTQAIIDPAHDFVKLTNPLIDKELAPLLNIAGISAYHAVVNHCKPKAGELVVVSSCAGAVGSIAGQLLTQAGARVIGICGSKQKGQWAKSIGAVDVALCYRDNDFEQQLEDACSAKVNLYLDNVGGEISNAVIMQLAPQARVVVCGQISTYNQDTTSKDYVYPDPLPENVATFLETQNATRERFFVGWHAENNDRAYADLHALMSSGKLHVPITWIEGLPSAPQAFCDMMQGKHKGKVMVKLLST
;
A
#
# COMPACT_ATOMS: atom_id res chain seq x y z
N MET A 1 -0.33 15.76 12.11
CA MET A 1 -1.54 16.62 12.17
C MET A 1 -2.60 15.96 13.05
N PRO A 2 -3.37 16.74 13.81
CA PRO A 2 -3.48 16.41 15.21
C PRO A 2 -4.70 15.57 15.59
N TRP A 3 -4.46 14.66 16.52
CA TRP A 3 -5.48 13.99 17.31
C TRP A 3 -6.09 14.99 18.30
N MET A 4 -6.94 15.89 17.80
CA MET A 4 -7.66 16.92 18.58
C MET A 4 -9.06 17.15 18.00
N THR A 5 -9.93 17.79 18.78
CA THR A 5 -11.33 18.09 18.37
C THR A 5 -11.45 19.39 17.58
N GLN A 6 -10.48 20.31 17.69
CA GLN A 6 -10.45 21.60 17.00
C GLN A 6 -9.01 21.97 16.67
N ALA A 7 -8.75 22.50 15.48
CA ALA A 7 -7.42 22.94 15.04
C ALA A 7 -7.51 24.30 14.33
N ILE A 8 -6.49 25.14 14.48
CA ILE A 8 -6.29 26.36 13.68
C ILE A 8 -5.24 26.02 12.62
N ILE A 9 -5.60 26.14 11.35
CA ILE A 9 -4.75 25.79 10.21
C ILE A 9 -4.82 26.93 9.20
N ASP A 10 -3.68 27.25 8.57
CA ASP A 10 -3.61 28.25 7.49
C ASP A 10 -4.38 27.73 6.25
N PRO A 11 -5.43 28.41 5.78
CA PRO A 11 -6.20 27.98 4.61
C PRO A 11 -5.42 28.01 3.29
N ALA A 12 -4.28 28.73 3.23
CA ALA A 12 -3.45 28.80 2.02
C ALA A 12 -2.64 27.52 1.75
N HIS A 13 -2.56 26.61 2.73
CA HIS A 13 -1.79 25.38 2.66
C HIS A 13 -2.65 24.21 3.17
N ASP A 14 -2.52 23.02 2.58
CA ASP A 14 -3.03 21.74 3.12
C ASP A 14 -4.56 21.47 3.10
N PHE A 15 -5.39 22.26 2.39
CA PHE A 15 -6.82 21.95 2.23
C PHE A 15 -7.23 21.63 0.80
N VAL A 16 -7.93 20.50 0.64
CA VAL A 16 -8.76 20.23 -0.53
C VAL A 16 -10.19 20.56 -0.16
N LYS A 17 -10.78 21.56 -0.82
CA LYS A 17 -12.19 21.91 -0.59
C LYS A 17 -13.07 20.80 -1.15
N LEU A 18 -13.76 20.11 -0.25
CA LEU A 18 -14.73 19.09 -0.64
C LEU A 18 -16.03 19.78 -1.10
N THR A 19 -16.57 19.36 -2.24
CA THR A 19 -17.72 20.02 -2.90
C THR A 19 -19.01 19.21 -2.82
N ASN A 20 -19.00 17.97 -2.29
CA ASN A 20 -20.19 17.13 -2.18
C ASN A 20 -20.26 16.33 -0.84
N PRO A 21 -20.89 16.90 0.20
CA PRO A 21 -20.78 16.40 1.58
C PRO A 21 -21.29 14.97 1.84
N LEU A 22 -22.08 14.38 0.94
CA LEU A 22 -22.55 12.99 1.04
C LEU A 22 -21.57 11.99 0.40
N ILE A 23 -20.89 12.38 -0.68
CA ILE A 23 -19.82 11.58 -1.30
C ILE A 23 -18.53 11.69 -0.45
N ASP A 24 -18.36 12.80 0.27
CA ASP A 24 -17.15 13.17 1.01
C ASP A 24 -16.81 12.30 2.24
N LYS A 25 -17.79 11.69 2.91
CA LYS A 25 -17.52 10.80 4.07
C LYS A 25 -16.94 9.44 3.65
N GLU A 26 -17.37 8.93 2.51
CA GLU A 26 -16.85 7.69 1.92
C GLU A 26 -15.57 7.94 1.11
N LEU A 27 -15.39 9.16 0.58
CA LEU A 27 -14.18 9.61 -0.12
C LEU A 27 -13.02 10.01 0.79
N ALA A 28 -13.24 10.42 2.04
CA ALA A 28 -12.15 10.89 2.91
C ALA A 28 -10.98 9.87 3.04
N PRO A 29 -11.24 8.55 2.99
CA PRO A 29 -10.20 7.53 2.90
C PRO A 29 -9.40 7.49 1.59
N LEU A 30 -10.01 7.90 0.47
CA LEU A 30 -9.41 8.02 -0.87
C LEU A 30 -8.64 9.32 -1.06
N LEU A 31 -9.16 10.42 -0.51
CA LEU A 31 -8.54 11.74 -0.60
C LEU A 31 -7.38 11.94 0.39
N ASN A 32 -7.12 10.95 1.25
CA ASN A 32 -5.96 10.99 2.13
C ASN A 32 -4.72 10.38 1.45
N ILE A 33 -3.58 10.55 2.13
CA ILE A 33 -2.26 10.11 1.69
C ILE A 33 -2.20 8.69 1.13
N ALA A 34 -3.04 7.75 1.57
CA ALA A 34 -3.03 6.37 1.09
C ALA A 34 -3.55 6.22 -0.34
N GLY A 35 -4.61 6.93 -0.71
CA GLY A 35 -5.19 6.86 -2.06
C GLY A 35 -4.23 7.44 -3.10
N ILE A 36 -3.74 8.65 -2.85
CA ILE A 36 -2.74 9.29 -3.72
C ILE A 36 -1.40 8.53 -3.73
N SER A 37 -1.01 7.90 -2.60
CA SER A 37 0.18 7.02 -2.58
C SER A 37 0.00 5.82 -3.52
N ALA A 38 -1.14 5.14 -3.45
CA ALA A 38 -1.43 4.00 -4.33
C ALA A 38 -1.49 4.43 -5.80
N TYR A 39 -2.15 5.54 -6.10
CA TYR A 39 -2.25 6.08 -7.46
C TYR A 39 -0.88 6.42 -8.04
N HIS A 40 -0.06 7.22 -7.34
CA HIS A 40 1.25 7.59 -7.84
C HIS A 40 2.22 6.42 -7.89
N ALA A 41 2.18 5.51 -6.91
CA ALA A 41 2.95 4.27 -6.98
C ALA A 41 2.62 3.51 -8.27
N VAL A 42 1.33 3.31 -8.59
CA VAL A 42 0.94 2.54 -9.78
C VAL A 42 1.22 3.29 -11.08
N VAL A 43 0.73 4.53 -11.19
CA VAL A 43 0.73 5.29 -12.46
C VAL A 43 2.12 5.84 -12.79
N ASN A 44 2.87 6.32 -11.80
CA ASN A 44 4.14 7.02 -12.05
C ASN A 44 5.38 6.12 -11.90
N HIS A 45 5.34 5.12 -11.01
CA HIS A 45 6.51 4.27 -10.69
C HIS A 45 6.37 2.86 -11.24
N CYS A 46 5.31 2.14 -10.86
CA CYS A 46 5.08 0.77 -11.29
C CYS A 46 4.94 0.66 -12.81
N LYS A 47 4.10 1.52 -13.42
CA LYS A 47 3.80 1.51 -14.86
C LYS A 47 3.56 0.07 -15.36
N PRO A 48 2.55 -0.62 -14.81
CA PRO A 48 2.30 -2.02 -15.12
C PRO A 48 1.95 -2.19 -16.60
N LYS A 49 2.37 -3.31 -17.17
CA LYS A 49 1.92 -3.75 -18.50
C LYS A 49 0.95 -4.92 -18.34
N ALA A 50 0.01 -5.02 -19.27
CA ALA A 50 -0.90 -6.16 -19.31
C ALA A 50 -0.10 -7.47 -19.42
N GLY A 51 -0.47 -8.47 -18.62
CA GLY A 51 0.19 -9.77 -18.54
C GLY A 51 1.40 -9.83 -17.61
N GLU A 52 1.89 -8.70 -17.07
CA GLU A 52 2.97 -8.73 -16.06
C GLU A 52 2.49 -9.40 -14.76
N LEU A 53 3.37 -10.19 -14.15
CA LEU A 53 3.17 -10.71 -12.81
C LEU A 53 3.63 -9.68 -11.78
N VAL A 54 2.72 -9.29 -10.91
CA VAL A 54 2.94 -8.24 -9.91
C VAL A 54 2.72 -8.79 -8.52
N VAL A 55 3.64 -8.51 -7.60
CA VAL A 55 3.44 -8.77 -6.17
C VAL A 55 3.12 -7.46 -5.45
N VAL A 56 2.17 -7.51 -4.51
CA VAL A 56 1.82 -6.39 -3.62
C VAL A 56 1.87 -6.87 -2.17
N SER A 57 2.81 -6.35 -1.39
CA SER A 57 2.83 -6.62 0.06
C SER A 57 1.83 -5.71 0.79
N SER A 58 1.31 -6.17 1.94
CA SER A 58 0.21 -5.50 2.65
C SER A 58 -1.04 -5.30 1.77
N CYS A 59 -1.41 -6.31 0.96
CA CYS A 59 -2.47 -6.19 -0.05
C CYS A 59 -3.87 -5.89 0.54
N ALA A 60 -4.07 -6.16 1.83
CA ALA A 60 -5.30 -5.86 2.55
C ALA A 60 -5.28 -4.51 3.31
N GLY A 61 -4.18 -3.76 3.24
CA GLY A 61 -4.04 -2.41 3.80
C GLY A 61 -4.59 -1.33 2.87
N ALA A 62 -4.61 -0.08 3.33
CA ALA A 62 -5.15 1.04 2.56
C ALA A 62 -4.45 1.23 1.18
N VAL A 63 -3.12 1.35 1.17
CA VAL A 63 -2.36 1.52 -0.09
C VAL A 63 -2.44 0.25 -0.95
N GLY A 64 -2.15 -0.92 -0.37
CA GLY A 64 -2.08 -2.18 -1.11
C GLY A 64 -3.40 -2.59 -1.76
N SER A 65 -4.54 -2.36 -1.10
CA SER A 65 -5.85 -2.70 -1.67
C SER A 65 -6.28 -1.79 -2.82
N ILE A 66 -5.94 -0.50 -2.77
CA ILE A 66 -6.19 0.43 -3.87
C ILE A 66 -5.25 0.12 -5.03
N ALA A 67 -3.94 0.01 -4.75
CA ALA A 67 -2.94 -0.27 -5.76
C ALA A 67 -3.19 -1.61 -6.48
N GLY A 68 -3.56 -2.65 -5.74
CA GLY A 68 -3.90 -3.95 -6.33
C GLY A 68 -5.07 -3.88 -7.33
N GLN A 69 -6.12 -3.13 -6.99
CA GLN A 69 -7.24 -2.92 -7.92
C GLN A 69 -6.80 -2.17 -9.19
N LEU A 70 -5.97 -1.13 -9.05
CA LEU A 70 -5.43 -0.39 -10.19
C LEU A 70 -4.52 -1.26 -11.08
N LEU A 71 -3.68 -2.09 -10.47
CA LEU A 71 -2.80 -3.04 -11.18
C LEU A 71 -3.62 -4.09 -11.94
N THR A 72 -4.63 -4.67 -11.29
CA THR A 72 -5.54 -5.63 -11.91
C THR A 72 -6.30 -5.00 -13.09
N GLN A 73 -6.79 -3.76 -12.93
CA GLN A 73 -7.45 -3.01 -14.00
C GLN A 73 -6.51 -2.65 -15.17
N ALA A 74 -5.20 -2.55 -14.92
CA ALA A 74 -4.19 -2.41 -15.97
C ALA A 74 -3.86 -3.74 -16.69
N GLY A 75 -4.54 -4.84 -16.34
CA GLY A 75 -4.36 -6.15 -16.96
C GLY A 75 -3.19 -6.95 -16.40
N ALA A 76 -2.62 -6.55 -15.27
CA ALA A 76 -1.59 -7.33 -14.58
C ALA A 76 -2.20 -8.52 -13.85
N ARG A 77 -1.42 -9.59 -13.68
CA ARG A 77 -1.74 -10.68 -12.75
C ARG A 77 -1.15 -10.34 -11.39
N VAL A 78 -1.98 -10.19 -10.36
CA VAL A 78 -1.58 -9.66 -9.06
C VAL A 78 -1.60 -10.74 -7.98
N ILE A 79 -0.46 -10.93 -7.32
CA ILE A 79 -0.31 -11.74 -6.11
C ILE A 79 -0.21 -10.79 -4.91
N GLY A 80 -1.11 -10.94 -3.94
CA GLY A 80 -1.11 -10.18 -2.70
C GLY A 80 -0.52 -10.95 -1.53
N ILE A 81 0.19 -10.25 -0.65
CA ILE A 81 0.66 -10.81 0.63
C ILE A 81 0.01 -10.05 1.79
N CYS A 82 -0.54 -10.77 2.77
CA CYS A 82 -1.16 -10.18 3.96
C CYS A 82 -1.03 -11.08 5.21
N GLY A 83 -1.42 -10.56 6.38
CA GLY A 83 -1.21 -11.25 7.67
C GLY A 83 -2.30 -12.22 8.12
N SER A 84 -3.32 -12.48 7.30
CA SER A 84 -4.32 -13.51 7.60
C SER A 84 -5.07 -13.97 6.35
N LYS A 85 -5.54 -15.22 6.34
CA LYS A 85 -6.37 -15.76 5.24
C LYS A 85 -7.65 -14.95 5.01
N GLN A 86 -8.30 -14.48 6.08
CA GLN A 86 -9.50 -13.63 5.99
C GLN A 86 -9.22 -12.31 5.26
N LYS A 87 -8.06 -11.69 5.52
CA LYS A 87 -7.63 -10.48 4.81
C LYS A 87 -7.37 -10.76 3.33
N GLY A 88 -6.73 -11.89 3.03
CA GLY A 88 -6.47 -12.32 1.66
C GLY A 88 -7.74 -12.60 0.86
N GLN A 89 -8.68 -13.33 1.44
CA GLN A 89 -10.00 -13.58 0.86
C GLN A 89 -10.74 -12.28 0.56
N TRP A 90 -10.67 -11.32 1.49
CA TRP A 90 -11.28 -10.02 1.26
C TRP A 90 -10.60 -9.24 0.12
N ALA A 91 -9.27 -9.19 0.07
CA ALA A 91 -8.54 -8.52 -1.02
C ALA A 91 -8.90 -9.13 -2.39
N LYS A 92 -9.06 -10.47 -2.46
CA LYS A 92 -9.59 -11.14 -3.66
C LYS A 92 -11.02 -10.73 -3.99
N SER A 93 -11.90 -10.64 -2.99
CA SER A 93 -13.33 -10.34 -3.20
C SER A 93 -13.59 -8.97 -3.84
N ILE A 94 -12.69 -8.01 -3.62
CA ILE A 94 -12.78 -6.67 -4.22
C ILE A 94 -11.99 -6.54 -5.53
N GLY A 95 -11.44 -7.64 -6.05
CA GLY A 95 -10.63 -7.63 -7.27
C GLY A 95 -9.28 -6.91 -7.11
N ALA A 96 -8.74 -6.84 -5.89
CA ALA A 96 -7.41 -6.25 -5.69
C ALA A 96 -6.29 -7.21 -6.10
N VAL A 97 -6.53 -8.52 -6.01
CA VAL A 97 -5.51 -9.56 -6.27
C VAL A 97 -6.17 -10.82 -6.84
N ASP A 98 -5.45 -11.55 -7.69
CA ASP A 98 -5.87 -12.86 -8.22
C ASP A 98 -5.57 -13.98 -7.21
N VAL A 99 -4.41 -13.89 -6.57
CA VAL A 99 -3.93 -14.82 -5.55
C VAL A 99 -3.61 -14.02 -4.29
N ALA A 100 -3.97 -14.54 -3.12
CA ALA A 100 -3.64 -13.92 -1.84
C ALA A 100 -2.95 -14.94 -0.94
N LEU A 101 -1.76 -14.59 -0.47
CA LEU A 101 -0.92 -15.40 0.39
C LEU A 101 -0.91 -14.82 1.81
N CYS A 102 -0.89 -15.71 2.79
CA CYS A 102 -0.79 -15.35 4.20
C CYS A 102 0.65 -15.57 4.65
N TYR A 103 1.38 -14.50 4.98
CA TYR A 103 2.79 -14.63 5.36
C TYR A 103 3.03 -15.35 6.70
N ARG A 104 1.96 -15.63 7.45
CA ARG A 104 1.99 -16.37 8.71
C ARG A 104 1.74 -17.87 8.53
N ASP A 105 1.47 -18.32 7.32
CA ASP A 105 1.35 -19.74 7.02
C ASP A 105 2.75 -20.38 7.06
N ASN A 106 2.85 -21.59 7.63
CA ASN A 106 4.14 -22.29 7.81
C ASN A 106 4.85 -22.59 6.48
N ASP A 107 4.10 -22.70 5.39
CA ASP A 107 4.55 -23.00 4.04
C ASP A 107 4.52 -21.77 3.12
N PHE A 108 4.51 -20.55 3.69
CA PHE A 108 4.42 -19.30 2.92
C PHE A 108 5.46 -19.18 1.81
N GLU A 109 6.71 -19.55 2.05
CA GLU A 109 7.78 -19.47 1.04
C GLU A 109 7.50 -20.38 -0.16
N GLN A 110 7.04 -21.61 0.10
CA GLN A 110 6.65 -22.53 -0.97
C GLN A 110 5.43 -22.00 -1.73
N GLN A 111 4.41 -21.51 -1.02
CA GLN A 111 3.24 -20.90 -1.66
C GLN A 111 3.63 -19.70 -2.54
N LEU A 112 4.61 -18.90 -2.10
CA LEU A 112 5.12 -17.77 -2.84
C LEU A 112 5.85 -18.22 -4.10
N GLU A 113 6.74 -19.21 -4.01
CA GLU A 113 7.45 -19.78 -5.17
C GLU A 113 6.47 -20.34 -6.20
N ASP A 114 5.50 -21.14 -5.76
CA ASP A 114 4.50 -21.77 -6.63
C ASP A 114 3.66 -20.70 -7.36
N ALA A 115 3.21 -19.68 -6.62
CA ALA A 115 2.46 -18.57 -7.18
C ALA A 115 3.32 -17.72 -8.16
N CYS A 116 4.63 -17.63 -7.91
CA CYS A 116 5.60 -16.87 -8.69
C CYS A 116 6.35 -17.68 -9.76
N SER A 117 5.83 -18.83 -10.19
CA SER A 117 6.45 -19.67 -11.22
C SER A 117 6.74 -18.94 -12.54
N ALA A 118 5.95 -17.91 -12.89
CA ALA A 118 6.19 -17.05 -14.06
C ALA A 118 7.22 -15.94 -13.83
N LYS A 119 7.81 -15.86 -12.62
CA LYS A 119 8.71 -14.82 -12.11
C LYS A 119 8.08 -13.43 -12.05
N VAL A 120 8.46 -12.64 -11.05
CA VAL A 120 7.82 -11.38 -10.70
C VAL A 120 8.41 -10.23 -11.51
N ASN A 121 7.61 -9.57 -12.35
CA ASN A 121 8.05 -8.43 -13.16
C ASN A 121 8.06 -7.11 -12.38
N LEU A 122 7.19 -7.01 -11.37
CA LEU A 122 7.02 -5.80 -10.57
C LEU A 122 6.66 -6.18 -9.13
N TYR A 123 7.30 -5.54 -8.17
CA TYR A 123 6.97 -5.66 -6.76
C TYR A 123 6.66 -4.28 -6.17
N LEU A 124 5.43 -4.08 -5.69
CA LEU A 124 5.07 -2.93 -4.88
C LEU A 124 5.27 -3.27 -3.40
N ASP A 125 6.36 -2.77 -2.83
CA ASP A 125 6.78 -3.04 -1.46
C ASP A 125 6.25 -2.00 -0.47
N ASN A 126 5.36 -2.45 0.41
CA ASN A 126 4.82 -1.69 1.54
C ASN A 126 5.36 -2.18 2.90
N VAL A 127 6.19 -3.23 2.92
CA VAL A 127 6.53 -3.97 4.13
C VAL A 127 8.01 -3.97 4.44
N GLY A 128 8.90 -4.20 3.47
CA GLY A 128 10.32 -4.42 3.75
C GLY A 128 10.61 -5.77 4.42
N GLY A 129 11.81 -5.90 4.99
CA GLY A 129 12.25 -7.05 5.78
C GLY A 129 12.16 -8.40 5.03
N GLU A 130 11.93 -9.47 5.79
CA GLU A 130 11.92 -10.85 5.26
C GLU A 130 10.90 -11.08 4.14
N ILE A 131 9.75 -10.39 4.17
CA ILE A 131 8.75 -10.48 3.10
C ILE A 131 9.30 -9.89 1.81
N SER A 132 9.98 -8.74 1.91
CA SER A 132 10.63 -8.12 0.74
C SER A 132 11.76 -9.00 0.21
N ASN A 133 12.59 -9.56 1.10
CA ASN A 133 13.66 -10.50 0.72
C ASN A 133 13.11 -11.69 -0.07
N ALA A 134 12.08 -12.36 0.45
CA ALA A 134 11.47 -13.53 -0.17
C ALA A 134 10.89 -13.20 -1.56
N VAL A 135 10.25 -12.04 -1.74
CA VAL A 135 9.71 -11.62 -3.03
C VAL A 135 10.83 -11.24 -4.01
N ILE A 136 11.89 -10.58 -3.54
CA ILE A 136 13.04 -10.20 -4.38
C ILE A 136 13.71 -11.45 -4.97
N MET A 137 13.77 -12.56 -4.22
CA MET A 137 14.30 -13.84 -4.72
C MET A 137 13.44 -14.48 -5.82
N GLN A 138 12.24 -13.95 -6.10
CA GLN A 138 11.33 -14.42 -7.14
C GLN A 138 11.26 -13.49 -8.37
N LEU A 139 12.07 -12.44 -8.43
CA LEU A 139 12.05 -11.48 -9.53
C LEU A 139 12.44 -12.11 -10.86
N ALA A 140 11.80 -11.61 -11.92
CA ALA A 140 12.21 -11.82 -13.30
C ALA A 140 13.41 -10.92 -13.66
N PRO A 141 14.15 -11.23 -14.73
CA PRO A 141 15.10 -10.29 -15.29
C PRO A 141 14.43 -8.94 -15.62
N GLN A 142 15.12 -7.84 -15.34
CA GLN A 142 14.66 -6.46 -15.54
C GLN A 142 13.40 -6.08 -14.74
N ALA A 143 13.11 -6.82 -13.66
CA ALA A 143 12.00 -6.48 -12.79
C ALA A 143 12.20 -5.13 -12.08
N ARG A 144 11.11 -4.59 -11.56
CA ARG A 144 11.09 -3.31 -10.83
C ARG A 144 10.55 -3.52 -9.43
N VAL A 145 11.27 -3.03 -8.43
CA VAL A 145 10.80 -2.96 -7.05
C VAL A 145 10.52 -1.51 -6.70
N VAL A 146 9.27 -1.21 -6.38
CA VAL A 146 8.83 0.13 -5.95
C VAL A 146 8.62 0.09 -4.44
N VAL A 147 9.52 0.71 -3.69
CA VAL A 147 9.47 0.78 -2.23
C VAL A 147 8.59 1.96 -1.81
N CYS A 148 7.32 1.68 -1.52
CA CYS A 148 6.35 2.64 -0.99
C CYS A 148 6.51 2.83 0.53
N GLY A 149 6.87 1.75 1.25
CA GLY A 149 7.02 1.76 2.70
C GLY A 149 7.71 0.51 3.20
N GLN A 150 8.24 0.55 4.42
CA GLN A 150 8.89 -0.59 5.08
C GLN A 150 8.38 -0.74 6.52
N ILE A 151 7.08 -1.00 6.67
CA ILE A 151 6.43 -1.03 7.98
C ILE A 151 7.04 -2.03 8.96
N SER A 152 7.72 -3.08 8.48
CA SER A 152 8.39 -4.05 9.35
C SER A 152 9.58 -3.46 10.12
N THR A 153 10.12 -2.32 9.67
CA THR A 153 11.34 -1.72 10.26
C THR A 153 11.08 -0.39 10.98
N TYR A 154 9.84 0.13 10.94
CA TYR A 154 9.50 1.42 11.56
C TYR A 154 9.65 1.47 13.08
N ASN A 155 9.68 0.32 13.76
CA ASN A 155 9.91 0.26 15.22
C ASN A 155 11.41 0.22 15.59
N GLN A 156 12.31 0.31 14.61
CA GLN A 156 13.74 0.45 14.85
C GLN A 156 14.08 1.90 15.21
N ASP A 157 15.25 2.13 15.80
CA ASP A 157 15.72 3.49 16.09
C ASP A 157 16.12 4.21 14.79
N THR A 158 15.21 5.02 14.27
CA THR A 158 15.43 5.83 13.07
C THR A 158 16.14 7.16 13.36
N THR A 159 16.54 7.43 14.60
CA THR A 159 17.26 8.65 14.99
C THR A 159 18.77 8.49 14.92
N SER A 160 19.26 7.26 14.76
CA SER A 160 20.67 6.97 14.53
C SER A 160 21.17 7.66 13.24
N LYS A 161 22.42 8.14 13.29
CA LYS A 161 23.10 8.70 12.10
C LYS A 161 23.34 7.65 11.02
N ASP A 162 23.34 6.38 11.41
CA ASP A 162 23.56 5.24 10.51
C ASP A 162 22.24 4.70 9.94
N TYR A 163 21.11 5.35 10.20
CA TYR A 163 19.83 4.96 9.62
C TYR A 163 19.84 5.18 8.10
N VAL A 164 19.61 4.12 7.35
CA VAL A 164 19.54 4.13 5.89
C VAL A 164 18.13 3.77 5.46
N TYR A 165 17.56 4.56 4.54
CA TYR A 165 16.27 4.25 3.94
C TYR A 165 16.31 4.41 2.41
N PRO A 166 15.85 3.42 1.63
CA PRO A 166 15.31 2.12 2.08
C PRO A 166 16.34 1.25 2.80
N ASP A 167 15.89 0.37 3.70
CA ASP A 167 16.79 -0.52 4.45
C ASP A 167 17.68 -1.32 3.48
N PRO A 168 18.97 -1.54 3.81
CA PRO A 168 19.86 -2.37 3.02
C PRO A 168 19.31 -3.80 2.88
N LEU A 169 19.51 -4.39 1.71
CA LEU A 169 19.19 -5.80 1.48
C LEU A 169 20.31 -6.68 2.05
N PRO A 170 20.01 -7.90 2.54
CA PRO A 170 21.03 -8.90 2.81
C PRO A 170 21.87 -9.16 1.55
N GLU A 171 23.16 -9.49 1.73
CA GLU A 171 24.13 -9.63 0.62
C GLU A 171 23.62 -10.58 -0.48
N ASN A 172 23.11 -11.75 -0.12
CA ASN A 172 22.57 -12.72 -1.07
C ASN A 172 21.37 -12.18 -1.87
N VAL A 173 20.51 -11.37 -1.23
CA VAL A 173 19.33 -10.76 -1.87
C VAL A 173 19.76 -9.60 -2.79
N ALA A 174 20.75 -8.81 -2.37
CA ALA A 174 21.34 -7.75 -3.19
C ALA A 174 22.00 -8.32 -4.45
N THR A 175 22.84 -9.35 -4.31
CA THR A 175 23.47 -10.04 -5.44
C THR A 175 22.43 -10.65 -6.38
N PHE A 176 21.34 -11.23 -5.87
CA PHE A 176 20.26 -11.74 -6.71
C PHE A 176 19.59 -10.62 -7.51
N LEU A 177 19.25 -9.51 -6.86
CA LEU A 177 18.65 -8.34 -7.50
C LEU A 177 19.54 -7.80 -8.63
N GLU A 178 20.85 -7.69 -8.39
CA GLU A 178 21.84 -7.29 -9.39
C GLU A 178 21.93 -8.30 -10.55
N THR A 179 21.90 -9.59 -10.25
CA THR A 179 21.93 -10.66 -11.27
C THR A 179 20.71 -10.61 -12.19
N GLN A 180 19.54 -10.22 -11.66
CA GLN A 180 18.35 -10.00 -12.47
C GLN A 180 18.39 -8.69 -13.26
N ASN A 181 19.39 -7.82 -13.04
CA ASN A 181 19.40 -6.44 -13.57
C ASN A 181 18.08 -5.71 -13.22
N ALA A 182 17.56 -5.96 -12.01
CA ALA A 182 16.31 -5.39 -11.53
C ALA A 182 16.57 -4.07 -10.80
N THR A 183 15.58 -3.17 -10.80
CA THR A 183 15.67 -1.89 -10.07
C THR A 183 15.00 -1.99 -8.71
N ARG A 184 15.47 -1.20 -7.74
CA ARG A 184 14.82 -1.00 -6.44
C ARG A 184 14.80 0.49 -6.11
N GLU A 185 13.64 1.10 -6.28
CA GLU A 185 13.47 2.54 -6.20
C GLU A 185 12.52 2.93 -5.08
N ARG A 186 12.90 3.96 -4.32
CA ARG A 186 12.02 4.55 -3.31
C ARG A 186 10.92 5.36 -4.01
N PHE A 187 9.70 5.18 -3.55
CA PHE A 187 8.58 6.07 -3.83
C PHE A 187 8.30 6.94 -2.60
N PHE A 188 8.13 8.25 -2.81
CA PHE A 188 7.59 9.16 -1.82
C PHE A 188 6.48 10.00 -2.44
N VAL A 189 5.28 9.94 -1.85
CA VAL A 189 4.08 10.59 -2.37
C VAL A 189 4.21 12.12 -2.43
N GLY A 190 4.98 12.73 -1.52
CA GLY A 190 5.20 14.18 -1.51
C GLY A 190 5.91 14.71 -2.75
N TRP A 191 6.62 13.87 -3.52
CA TRP A 191 7.23 14.27 -4.80
C TRP A 191 6.20 14.48 -5.92
N HIS A 192 4.94 14.10 -5.72
CA HIS A 192 3.89 14.14 -6.74
C HIS A 192 2.80 15.16 -6.40
N ALA A 193 3.03 16.07 -5.44
CA ALA A 193 2.02 17.00 -4.95
C ALA A 193 1.33 17.81 -6.06
N GLU A 194 2.09 18.25 -7.07
CA GLU A 194 1.58 18.99 -8.24
C GLU A 194 0.61 18.19 -9.12
N ASN A 195 0.62 16.86 -9.01
CA ASN A 195 -0.22 15.95 -9.79
C ASN A 195 -1.40 15.39 -8.98
N ASN A 196 -1.62 15.84 -7.74
CA ASN A 196 -2.66 15.31 -6.87
C ASN A 196 -4.08 15.54 -7.42
N ASP A 197 -4.35 16.66 -8.07
CA ASP A 197 -5.68 16.96 -8.63
C ASP A 197 -6.14 15.90 -9.64
N ARG A 198 -5.20 15.45 -10.49
CA ARG A 198 -5.46 14.34 -11.43
C ARG A 198 -5.69 13.04 -10.67
N ALA A 199 -4.85 12.73 -9.68
CA ALA A 199 -5.00 11.52 -8.88
C ALA A 199 -6.38 11.47 -8.19
N TYR A 200 -6.84 12.60 -7.64
CA TYR A 200 -8.18 12.69 -7.05
C TYR A 200 -9.29 12.48 -8.08
N ALA A 201 -9.20 13.13 -9.25
CA ALA A 201 -10.19 13.00 -10.31
C ALA A 201 -10.33 11.54 -10.78
N ASP A 202 -9.21 10.86 -11.04
CA ASP A 202 -9.19 9.49 -11.54
C ASP A 202 -9.71 8.50 -10.49
N LEU A 203 -9.24 8.62 -9.24
CA LEU A 203 -9.73 7.77 -8.13
C LEU A 203 -11.23 7.99 -7.85
N HIS A 204 -11.69 9.23 -7.91
CA HIS A 204 -13.10 9.57 -7.73
C HIS A 204 -13.97 8.94 -8.83
N ALA A 205 -13.54 9.01 -10.09
CA ALA A 205 -14.24 8.41 -11.22
C ALA A 205 -14.33 6.87 -11.10
N LEU A 206 -13.24 6.23 -10.69
CA LEU A 206 -13.21 4.78 -10.47
C LEU A 206 -14.14 4.36 -9.34
N MET A 207 -14.16 5.08 -8.22
CA MET A 207 -15.08 4.76 -7.13
C MET A 207 -16.54 5.02 -7.53
N SER A 208 -16.83 6.17 -8.15
CA SER A 208 -18.20 6.54 -8.56
C SER A 208 -18.79 5.57 -9.58
N SER A 209 -17.95 4.89 -10.37
CA SER A 209 -18.37 3.85 -11.31
C SER A 209 -18.39 2.44 -10.73
N GLY A 210 -18.10 2.27 -9.43
CA GLY A 210 -18.04 0.97 -8.76
C GLY A 210 -16.82 0.12 -9.13
N LYS A 211 -15.82 0.70 -9.80
CA LYS A 211 -14.58 0.02 -10.22
C LYS A 211 -13.49 0.07 -9.16
N LEU A 212 -13.67 0.83 -8.09
CA LEU A 212 -12.74 0.90 -6.97
C LEU A 212 -13.50 0.81 -5.65
N HIS A 213 -13.12 -0.17 -4.82
CA HIS A 213 -13.69 -0.39 -3.50
C HIS A 213 -12.64 -0.11 -2.43
N VAL A 214 -12.94 0.81 -1.51
CA VAL A 214 -12.03 1.14 -0.41
C VAL A 214 -12.63 0.73 0.93
N PRO A 215 -12.03 -0.25 1.62
CA PRO A 215 -12.46 -0.60 2.97
C PRO A 215 -12.09 0.49 3.98
N ILE A 216 -13.05 0.81 4.85
CA ILE A 216 -12.83 1.72 5.97
C ILE A 216 -13.12 0.93 7.26
N THR A 217 -12.13 0.89 8.15
CA THR A 217 -12.32 0.46 9.53
C THR A 217 -12.56 1.72 10.36
N TRP A 218 -13.80 1.92 10.80
CA TRP A 218 -14.17 3.03 11.67
C TRP A 218 -13.91 2.69 13.14
N ILE A 219 -13.24 3.60 13.82
CA ILE A 219 -12.98 3.59 15.26
C ILE A 219 -13.75 4.76 15.86
N GLU A 220 -14.56 4.52 16.88
CA GLU A 220 -15.37 5.56 17.51
C GLU A 220 -14.56 6.32 18.57
N GLY A 221 -14.53 7.64 18.46
CA GLY A 221 -13.99 8.54 19.47
C GLY A 221 -12.48 8.76 19.42
N LEU A 222 -12.08 10.02 19.61
CA LEU A 222 -10.68 10.42 19.73
C LEU A 222 -9.90 9.67 20.82
N PRO A 223 -10.47 9.35 22.00
CA PRO A 223 -9.76 8.59 23.03
C PRO A 223 -9.27 7.19 22.59
N SER A 224 -9.90 6.60 21.57
CA SER A 224 -9.51 5.30 21.02
C SER A 224 -8.38 5.38 19.99
N ALA A 225 -7.99 6.58 19.54
CA ALA A 225 -6.96 6.77 18.52
C ALA A 225 -5.60 6.13 18.87
N PRO A 226 -5.06 6.23 20.11
CA PRO A 226 -3.79 5.59 20.45
C PRO A 226 -3.83 4.06 20.29
N GLN A 227 -4.88 3.41 20.81
CA GLN A 227 -5.01 1.96 20.71
C GLN A 227 -5.22 1.53 19.25
N ALA A 228 -6.04 2.26 18.50
CA ALA A 228 -6.27 1.99 17.08
C ALA A 228 -4.97 2.10 16.25
N PHE A 229 -4.09 3.05 16.60
CA PHE A 229 -2.77 3.15 15.97
C PHE A 229 -1.90 1.93 16.29
N CYS A 230 -1.82 1.51 17.56
CA CYS A 230 -1.10 0.29 17.94
C CYS A 230 -1.66 -0.95 17.24
N ASP A 231 -2.98 -1.10 17.19
CA ASP A 231 -3.67 -2.21 16.54
C ASP A 231 -3.43 -2.22 15.01
N MET A 232 -3.39 -1.04 14.38
CA MET A 232 -3.00 -0.89 12.99
C MET A 232 -1.56 -1.36 12.75
N MET A 233 -0.61 -0.93 13.59
CA MET A 233 0.80 -1.35 13.50
C MET A 233 0.98 -2.85 13.73
N GLN A 234 0.13 -3.47 14.55
CA GLN A 234 0.07 -4.93 14.75
C GLN A 234 -0.69 -5.67 13.64
N GLY A 235 -1.20 -4.95 12.64
CA GLY A 235 -1.94 -5.51 11.52
C GLY A 235 -3.26 -6.16 11.94
N LYS A 236 -3.99 -5.61 12.92
CA LYS A 236 -5.32 -6.10 13.31
C LYS A 236 -6.44 -5.64 12.38
N HIS A 237 -6.25 -4.50 11.71
CA HIS A 237 -7.28 -3.90 10.86
C HIS A 237 -7.14 -4.25 9.38
N LYS A 238 -8.22 -4.04 8.65
CA LYS A 238 -8.33 -4.18 7.20
C LYS A 238 -8.59 -2.81 6.61
N GLY A 239 -7.93 -2.46 5.52
CA GLY A 239 -8.18 -1.20 4.86
C GLY A 239 -7.66 0.02 5.59
N LYS A 240 -8.32 1.15 5.36
CA LYS A 240 -8.00 2.42 6.02
C LYS A 240 -8.63 2.46 7.40
N VAL A 241 -7.82 2.68 8.43
CA VAL A 241 -8.31 2.98 9.78
C VAL A 241 -8.64 4.47 9.88
N MET A 242 -9.86 4.79 10.30
CA MET A 242 -10.35 6.15 10.49
C MET A 242 -10.94 6.28 11.88
N VAL A 243 -10.61 7.36 12.59
CA VAL A 243 -11.21 7.69 13.88
C VAL A 243 -12.33 8.69 13.66
N LYS A 244 -13.53 8.36 14.09
CA LYS A 244 -14.70 9.23 14.04
C LYS A 244 -14.69 10.12 15.27
N LEU A 245 -14.67 11.43 15.04
CA LEU A 245 -14.89 12.39 16.11
C LEU A 245 -16.37 12.35 16.48
N LEU A 246 -16.65 12.17 17.77
CA LEU A 246 -18.02 12.25 18.28
C LEU A 246 -18.48 13.70 18.14
N SER A 247 -19.65 13.92 17.55
CA SER A 247 -20.29 15.23 17.57
C SER A 247 -20.61 15.58 19.02
N THR A 248 -20.02 16.66 19.52
CA THR A 248 -20.50 17.35 20.72
C THR A 248 -21.88 17.94 20.48
#